data_AF-A0A3B1E165-F1
#
_entry.id   AF-A0A3B1E165-F1
#
_cell.length_a   1.000
_cell.length_b   1.000
_cell.length_c   1.000
_cell.angle_alpha   90.00
_cell.angle_beta   90.00
_cell.angle_gamma   90.00
#
_symmetry.space_group_name_H-M   'P 1'
#
loop_
_entity.id
_entity.type
_entity.pdbx_description
1 polymer ?
#
loop_
_entity_poly.entity_id
_entity_poly.type
_entity_poly.pdbx_seq_one_letter_code
_entity_poly.pdbx_strand_id
1 'polypeptide(L)'
;MNLKKKQQRLTAKKKRKGAILVLAAMVLVMVFSFVAFTIDTGYMTVVKTELQATADAAAMGSISEMKDGNAAVRAMAQKIGLANTAGGKPINIDNVDIQLGIYDMNAKTFTVSVNGANAVKVIARVKNEKFFFAPIMSKKDFNMSTTAISMLNPRDIIFAIDLSGSMNDDTEPCWSTDIINSTFASQGYPTVANDLMTDIFTDFGYGTYPGTYNYLGSPLGITADKYAYAEMTKDNGVLTPSYIPSVYRINNNDSESTRKTKAYKWIIDYQIAVAMPNAKP
;
A
#
# COMPACT_ATOMS: atom_id res chain seq x y z
N MET A 1 -103.06 41.80 -22.59
CA MET A 1 -101.85 42.15 -21.83
C MET A 1 -101.11 40.87 -21.48
N ASN A 2 -99.93 40.68 -22.08
CA ASN A 2 -99.05 39.52 -21.96
C ASN A 2 -98.54 39.31 -20.53
N LEU A 3 -98.31 38.05 -20.12
CA LEU A 3 -97.21 37.66 -19.23
C LEU A 3 -96.98 36.13 -19.28
N LYS A 4 -96.12 35.70 -20.22
CA LYS A 4 -95.56 34.34 -20.25
C LYS A 4 -94.57 34.19 -19.08
N LYS A 5 -94.89 33.34 -18.10
CA LYS A 5 -93.94 32.89 -17.06
C LYS A 5 -92.83 32.07 -17.72
N LYS A 6 -91.64 32.65 -17.87
CA LYS A 6 -90.43 31.99 -18.36
C LYS A 6 -89.87 31.12 -17.21
N GLN A 7 -90.25 29.84 -17.19
CA GLN A 7 -89.64 28.85 -16.28
C GLN A 7 -88.17 28.68 -16.66
N GLN A 8 -87.27 29.27 -15.87
CA GLN A 8 -85.83 29.00 -15.95
C GLN A 8 -85.60 27.58 -15.41
N ARG A 9 -85.43 26.60 -16.32
CA ARG A 9 -84.93 25.27 -15.96
C ARG A 9 -83.47 25.41 -15.53
N LEU A 10 -83.22 25.35 -14.22
CA LEU A 10 -81.89 25.14 -13.67
C LEU A 10 -81.37 23.80 -14.20
N THR A 11 -80.42 23.85 -15.12
CA THR A 11 -79.71 22.67 -15.61
C THR A 11 -78.88 22.11 -14.45
N ALA A 12 -79.35 21.00 -13.87
CA ALA A 12 -78.59 20.25 -12.88
C ALA A 12 -77.24 19.86 -13.49
N LYS A 13 -76.15 20.47 -13.01
CA LYS A 13 -74.79 20.08 -13.38
C LYS A 13 -74.64 18.58 -13.12
N LYS A 14 -74.47 17.78 -14.18
CA LYS A 14 -74.10 16.36 -14.08
C LYS A 14 -72.90 16.25 -13.15
N LYS A 15 -73.08 15.66 -11.97
CA LYS A 15 -71.99 15.38 -11.03
C LYS A 15 -71.00 14.46 -11.75
N ARG A 16 -69.82 14.99 -12.08
CA ARG A 16 -68.72 14.20 -12.66
C ARG A 16 -68.31 13.17 -11.61
N LYS A 17 -68.50 11.89 -11.91
CA LYS A 17 -68.16 10.79 -11.00
C LYS A 17 -66.64 10.75 -10.82
N GLY A 18 -66.17 10.60 -9.58
CA GLY A 18 -64.75 10.68 -9.19
C GLY A 18 -63.85 9.55 -9.69
N ALA A 19 -64.05 9.05 -10.91
CA ALA A 19 -63.24 7.99 -11.52
C ALA A 19 -61.75 8.37 -11.60
N ILE A 20 -61.45 9.66 -11.80
CA ILE A 20 -60.07 10.19 -11.78
C ILE A 20 -59.42 10.00 -10.41
N LEU A 21 -60.19 10.11 -9.31
CA LEU A 21 -59.64 9.93 -7.96
C LEU A 21 -59.22 8.48 -7.72
N VAL A 22 -60.00 7.50 -8.21
CA VAL A 22 -59.66 6.08 -8.13
C VAL A 22 -58.43 5.76 -8.98
N LEU A 23 -58.37 6.27 -10.21
CA LEU A 23 -57.21 6.10 -11.09
C LEU A 23 -55.95 6.74 -10.48
N ALA A 24 -56.06 7.97 -9.98
CA ALA A 24 -54.96 8.67 -9.34
C ALA A 24 -54.44 7.92 -8.10
N ALA A 25 -55.33 7.38 -7.28
CA ALA A 25 -54.95 6.56 -6.13
C ALA A 25 -54.17 5.30 -6.54
N MET A 26 -54.61 4.59 -7.59
CA MET A 26 -53.88 3.41 -8.09
C MET A 26 -52.51 3.75 -8.66
N VAL A 27 -52.41 4.81 -9.46
CA VAL A 27 -51.13 5.27 -10.02
C VAL A 27 -50.18 5.71 -8.91
N LEU A 28 -50.69 6.40 -7.89
CA LEU A 28 -49.89 6.86 -6.77
C LEU A 28 -49.33 5.70 -5.95
N VAL A 29 -50.12 4.65 -5.69
CA VAL A 29 -49.62 3.41 -5.07
C VAL A 29 -48.52 2.76 -5.91
N MET A 30 -48.70 2.72 -7.23
CA MET A 30 -47.69 2.18 -8.15
C MET A 30 -46.39 2.99 -8.11
N VAL A 31 -46.47 4.33 -8.16
CA VAL A 31 -45.31 5.22 -8.05
C VAL A 31 -44.58 5.00 -6.74
N PHE A 32 -45.28 4.96 -5.60
CA PHE A 32 -44.64 4.70 -4.30
C PHE A 32 -44.00 3.31 -4.22
N SER A 33 -44.58 2.31 -4.89
CA SER A 33 -44.02 0.96 -4.94
C SER A 33 -42.69 0.94 -5.70
N PHE A 34 -42.61 1.65 -6.82
CA PHE A 34 -41.35 1.80 -7.56
C PHE A 34 -40.30 2.61 -6.78
N VAL A 35 -40.70 3.70 -6.12
CA VAL A 35 -39.78 4.50 -5.30
C VAL A 35 -39.20 3.67 -4.15
N ALA A 36 -40.05 2.94 -3.43
CA ALA A 36 -39.64 2.01 -2.37
C ALA A 36 -38.62 0.98 -2.89
N PHE A 37 -38.94 0.33 -4.02
CA PHE A 37 -38.06 -0.64 -4.66
C PHE A 37 -36.71 -0.04 -5.08
N THR A 38 -36.72 1.15 -5.68
CA THR A 38 -35.50 1.84 -6.10
C THR A 38 -34.62 2.22 -4.92
N ILE A 39 -35.20 2.70 -3.81
CA ILE A 39 -34.42 3.07 -2.61
C ILE A 39 -33.78 1.85 -1.98
N ASP A 40 -34.53 0.77 -1.77
CA ASP A 40 -33.98 -0.46 -1.17
C ASP A 40 -32.90 -1.09 -2.04
N THR A 41 -33.12 -1.15 -3.36
CA THR A 41 -32.11 -1.67 -4.30
C THR A 41 -30.87 -0.79 -4.34
N GLY A 42 -31.05 0.54 -4.37
CA GLY A 42 -29.96 1.50 -4.32
C GLY A 42 -29.12 1.33 -3.05
N TYR A 43 -29.77 1.20 -1.89
CA TYR A 43 -29.09 0.94 -0.63
C TYR A 43 -28.28 -0.36 -0.66
N MET A 44 -28.87 -1.47 -1.14
CA MET A 44 -28.14 -2.73 -1.31
C MET A 44 -26.90 -2.58 -2.20
N THR A 45 -26.97 -1.79 -3.28
CA THR A 45 -25.81 -1.57 -4.16
C THR A 45 -24.71 -0.73 -3.52
N VAL A 46 -25.07 0.25 -2.68
CA VAL A 46 -24.10 1.02 -1.88
C VAL A 46 -23.39 0.12 -0.88
N VAL A 47 -24.16 -0.64 -0.09
CA VAL A 47 -23.61 -1.59 0.90
C VAL A 47 -22.70 -2.62 0.23
N LYS A 48 -23.07 -3.10 -0.97
CA LYS A 48 -22.21 -4.00 -1.75
C LYS A 48 -20.86 -3.37 -2.11
N THR A 49 -20.88 -2.13 -2.56
CA THR A 49 -19.67 -1.40 -2.95
C THR A 49 -18.77 -1.13 -1.75
N GLU A 50 -19.35 -0.73 -0.62
CA GLU A 50 -18.64 -0.53 0.65
C GLU A 50 -18.00 -1.83 1.16
N LEU A 51 -18.74 -2.95 1.08
CA LEU A 51 -18.21 -4.28 1.41
C LEU A 51 -17.07 -4.70 0.46
N GLN A 52 -17.19 -4.41 -0.84
CA GLN A 52 -16.14 -4.73 -1.80
C GLN A 52 -14.87 -3.94 -1.51
N ALA A 53 -14.98 -2.62 -1.28
CA ALA A 53 -13.86 -1.78 -0.89
C ALA A 53 -13.21 -2.28 0.41
N THR A 54 -14.01 -2.70 1.39
CA THR A 54 -13.51 -3.30 2.64
C THR A 54 -12.74 -4.59 2.37
N ALA A 55 -13.28 -5.50 1.55
CA ALA A 55 -12.64 -6.76 1.24
C ALA A 55 -11.31 -6.55 0.48
N ASP A 56 -11.29 -5.66 -0.52
CA ASP A 56 -10.11 -5.35 -1.32
C ASP A 56 -9.01 -4.71 -0.46
N ALA A 57 -9.36 -3.69 0.33
CA ALA A 57 -8.43 -3.05 1.25
C ALA A 57 -7.89 -4.04 2.29
N ALA A 58 -8.77 -4.87 2.88
CA ALA A 58 -8.35 -5.86 3.85
C ALA A 58 -7.43 -6.89 3.21
N ALA A 59 -7.77 -7.46 2.05
CA ALA A 59 -6.91 -8.44 1.38
C ALA A 59 -5.53 -7.85 1.03
N MET A 60 -5.48 -6.63 0.49
CA MET A 60 -4.22 -5.95 0.14
C MET A 60 -3.38 -5.54 1.34
N GLY A 61 -3.98 -5.07 2.43
CA GLY A 61 -3.23 -4.74 3.63
C GLY A 61 -2.81 -5.97 4.42
N SER A 62 -3.56 -7.07 4.35
CA SER A 62 -3.20 -8.31 5.06
C SER A 62 -2.02 -9.02 4.42
N ILE A 63 -1.90 -8.96 3.08
CA ILE A 63 -0.82 -9.65 2.36
C ILE A 63 0.55 -9.03 2.66
N SER A 64 0.64 -7.74 3.01
CA SER A 64 1.92 -7.11 3.40
C SER A 64 2.50 -7.69 4.68
N GLU A 65 1.64 -8.20 5.57
CA GLU A 65 2.02 -8.82 6.84
C GLU A 65 2.37 -10.32 6.71
N MET A 66 2.38 -10.87 5.49
CA MET A 66 2.66 -12.29 5.26
C MET A 66 4.02 -12.73 5.83
N LYS A 67 5.01 -11.82 5.80
CA LYS A 67 6.36 -12.07 6.37
C LYS A 67 6.36 -12.23 7.89
N ASP A 68 5.40 -11.62 8.57
CA ASP A 68 5.29 -11.61 10.03
C ASP A 68 4.36 -12.74 10.55
N GLY A 69 3.80 -13.53 9.61
CA GLY A 69 3.10 -14.79 9.87
C GLY A 69 1.57 -14.69 9.95
N ASN A 70 0.92 -15.85 10.02
CA ASN A 70 -0.54 -15.99 9.87
C ASN A 70 -1.37 -15.17 10.88
N ALA A 71 -0.83 -14.93 12.08
CA ALA A 71 -1.50 -14.12 13.10
C ALA A 71 -1.50 -12.62 12.74
N ALA A 72 -0.38 -12.11 12.23
CA ALA A 72 -0.25 -10.71 11.79
C ALA A 72 -1.19 -10.41 10.61
N VAL A 73 -1.22 -11.32 9.63
CA VAL A 73 -2.15 -11.26 8.49
C VAL A 73 -3.61 -11.12 8.95
N ARG A 74 -4.04 -11.95 9.91
CA ARG A 74 -5.42 -11.91 10.44
C ARG A 74 -5.70 -10.62 11.21
N ALA A 75 -4.77 -10.21 12.07
CA ALA A 75 -4.92 -8.98 12.85
C ALA A 75 -5.04 -7.74 11.95
N MET A 76 -4.27 -7.69 10.86
CA MET A 76 -4.32 -6.59 9.89
C MET A 76 -5.63 -6.58 9.08
N ALA A 77 -6.10 -7.76 8.63
CA ALA A 77 -7.42 -7.87 7.99
C ALA A 77 -8.53 -7.30 8.89
N GLN A 78 -8.53 -7.68 10.18
CA GLN A 78 -9.51 -7.22 11.16
C GLN A 78 -9.41 -5.72 11.43
N LYS A 79 -8.18 -5.20 11.58
CA LYS A 79 -7.94 -3.77 11.75
C LYS A 79 -8.51 -2.96 10.59
N ILE A 80 -8.27 -3.40 9.35
CA ILE A 80 -8.81 -2.72 8.16
C ILE A 80 -10.33 -2.86 8.07
N GLY A 81 -10.88 -4.03 8.42
CA GLY A 81 -12.32 -4.22 8.50
C GLY A 81 -12.99 -3.22 9.46
N LEU A 82 -12.43 -3.06 10.66
CA LEU A 82 -12.95 -2.11 11.66
C LEU A 82 -12.76 -0.64 11.29
N ALA A 83 -11.76 -0.33 10.47
CA ALA A 83 -11.53 1.02 9.95
C ALA A 83 -12.49 1.39 8.80
N ASN A 84 -13.13 0.41 8.18
CA ASN A 84 -14.10 0.61 7.11
C ASN A 84 -15.53 0.42 7.61
N THR A 85 -16.49 0.98 6.87
CA THR A 85 -17.91 0.87 7.19
C THR A 85 -18.70 0.36 5.99
N ALA A 86 -19.72 -0.46 6.23
CA ALA A 86 -20.79 -0.69 5.27
C ALA A 86 -22.16 -0.52 5.93
N GLY A 87 -23.10 0.15 5.26
CA GLY A 87 -24.40 0.50 5.85
C GLY A 87 -24.25 1.37 7.11
N GLY A 88 -23.19 2.19 7.16
CA GLY A 88 -22.88 3.07 8.30
C GLY A 88 -22.36 2.37 9.55
N LYS A 89 -21.98 1.08 9.49
CA LYS A 89 -21.46 0.30 10.62
C LYS A 89 -20.07 -0.26 10.32
N PRO A 90 -19.16 -0.32 11.31
CA PRO A 90 -17.87 -0.99 11.14
C PRO A 90 -18.02 -2.46 10.75
N ILE A 91 -17.11 -2.97 9.92
CA ILE A 91 -17.14 -4.36 9.46
C ILE A 91 -16.19 -5.23 10.28
N ASN A 92 -16.77 -6.07 11.13
CA ASN A 92 -16.01 -7.09 11.82
C ASN A 92 -15.76 -8.31 10.90
N ILE A 93 -14.51 -8.55 10.54
CA ILE A 93 -14.11 -9.71 9.72
C ILE A 93 -13.76 -10.86 10.66
N ASP A 94 -14.55 -11.94 10.58
CA ASP A 94 -14.32 -13.14 11.39
C ASP A 94 -13.04 -13.87 10.93
N ASN A 95 -12.33 -14.53 11.84
CA ASN A 95 -11.12 -15.30 11.51
C ASN A 95 -11.35 -16.37 10.43
N VAL A 96 -12.56 -16.93 10.35
CA VAL A 96 -12.95 -17.92 9.33
C VAL A 96 -13.06 -17.31 7.92
N ASP A 97 -13.31 -16.01 7.86
CA ASP A 97 -13.45 -15.24 6.64
C ASP A 97 -12.11 -14.67 6.14
N ILE A 98 -11.01 -14.98 6.85
CA ILE A 98 -9.63 -14.67 6.48
C ILE A 98 -8.90 -15.99 6.19
N GLN A 99 -8.73 -16.28 4.92
CA GLN A 99 -8.15 -17.53 4.44
C GLN A 99 -6.79 -17.25 3.80
N LEU A 100 -5.74 -17.83 4.37
CA LEU A 100 -4.42 -17.87 3.73
C LEU A 100 -4.36 -19.06 2.78
N GLY A 101 -3.66 -18.91 1.67
CA GLY A 101 -3.55 -19.96 0.69
C GLY A 101 -2.60 -19.70 -0.45
N ILE A 102 -2.63 -20.62 -1.40
CA ILE A 102 -1.88 -20.56 -2.64
C ILE A 102 -2.84 -20.15 -3.75
N TYR A 103 -2.56 -19.03 -4.38
CA TYR A 103 -3.16 -18.61 -5.64
C TYR A 103 -2.26 -19.03 -6.80
N ASP A 104 -2.83 -19.81 -7.72
CA ASP A 104 -2.19 -20.18 -8.97
C ASP A 104 -2.65 -19.20 -10.07
N MET A 105 -1.71 -18.42 -10.62
CA MET A 105 -2.03 -17.44 -11.66
C MET A 105 -2.41 -18.07 -13.01
N ASN A 106 -1.91 -19.27 -13.31
CA ASN A 106 -2.21 -19.97 -14.56
C ASN A 106 -3.60 -20.61 -14.49
N ALA A 107 -3.86 -21.33 -13.41
CA ALA A 107 -5.16 -21.97 -13.17
C ALA A 107 -6.24 -20.97 -12.75
N LYS A 108 -5.85 -19.77 -12.27
CA LYS A 108 -6.73 -18.77 -11.65
C LYS A 108 -7.53 -19.35 -10.48
N THR A 109 -6.88 -20.18 -9.68
CA THR A 109 -7.50 -20.89 -8.55
C THR A 109 -6.84 -20.51 -7.24
N PHE A 110 -7.65 -20.44 -6.18
CA PHE A 110 -7.20 -20.25 -4.81
C PHE A 110 -7.42 -21.53 -4.02
N THR A 111 -6.35 -22.04 -3.42
CA THR A 111 -6.37 -23.22 -2.56
C THR A 111 -5.94 -22.83 -1.15
N VAL A 112 -6.80 -23.09 -0.15
CA VAL A 112 -6.46 -22.80 1.25
C VAL A 112 -5.27 -23.65 1.67
N SER A 113 -4.22 -22.99 2.15
CA SER A 113 -3.01 -23.61 2.69
C SER A 113 -2.41 -22.69 3.73
N VAL A 114 -2.08 -23.22 4.89
CA VAL A 114 -1.42 -22.47 5.96
C VAL A 114 0.11 -22.50 5.86
N ASN A 115 0.65 -23.37 5.00
CA ASN A 115 2.08 -23.52 4.76
C ASN A 115 2.41 -23.01 3.35
N GLY A 116 3.37 -22.09 3.25
CA GLY A 116 3.78 -21.52 1.96
C GLY A 116 2.69 -20.71 1.25
N ALA A 117 1.80 -20.06 2.02
CA ALA A 117 0.77 -19.20 1.44
C ALA A 117 1.40 -18.04 0.66
N ASN A 118 0.99 -17.85 -0.59
CA ASN A 118 1.37 -16.71 -1.42
C ASN A 118 0.22 -15.70 -1.57
N ALA A 119 -0.97 -16.00 -1.01
CA ALA A 119 -2.16 -15.20 -1.17
C ALA A 119 -3.05 -15.21 0.07
N VAL A 120 -3.83 -14.15 0.22
CA VAL A 120 -4.84 -13.98 1.26
C VAL A 120 -6.19 -13.69 0.61
N LYS A 121 -7.19 -14.47 0.99
CA LYS A 121 -8.59 -14.29 0.63
C LYS A 121 -9.35 -13.75 1.83
N VAL A 122 -10.04 -12.63 1.65
CA VAL A 122 -10.85 -11.98 2.68
C VAL A 122 -12.30 -11.91 2.24
N ILE A 123 -13.22 -12.26 3.15
CA ILE A 123 -14.66 -12.17 2.93
C ILE A 123 -15.23 -11.11 3.89
N ALA A 124 -15.78 -10.03 3.34
CA ALA A 124 -16.48 -9.00 4.12
C ALA A 124 -17.99 -9.26 4.07
N ARG A 125 -18.68 -9.11 5.21
CA ARG A 125 -20.11 -9.46 5.31
C ARG A 125 -20.91 -8.47 6.16
N VAL A 126 -22.16 -8.25 5.76
CA VAL A 126 -23.22 -7.73 6.64
C VAL A 126 -24.27 -8.81 6.89
N LYS A 127 -24.76 -8.86 8.13
CA LYS A 127 -25.81 -9.79 8.57
C LYS A 127 -26.98 -8.99 9.14
N ASN A 128 -28.19 -9.34 8.73
CA ASN A 128 -29.45 -8.75 9.19
C ASN A 128 -29.56 -7.22 8.95
N GLU A 129 -29.01 -6.74 7.84
CA GLU A 129 -29.06 -5.33 7.48
C GLU A 129 -30.47 -4.94 7.04
N LYS A 130 -31.00 -3.82 7.52
CA LYS A 130 -32.43 -3.52 7.40
C LYS A 130 -32.77 -2.88 6.07
N PHE A 131 -33.91 -3.28 5.51
CA PHE A 131 -34.53 -2.56 4.40
C PHE A 131 -35.29 -1.33 4.92
N PHE A 132 -35.42 -0.31 4.07
CA PHE A 132 -36.22 0.88 4.37
C PHE A 132 -37.70 0.63 4.14
N PHE A 133 -38.09 0.07 2.98
CA PHE A 133 -39.50 -0.02 2.57
C PHE A 133 -40.00 -1.44 2.32
N ALA A 134 -39.12 -2.39 2.00
CA ALA A 134 -39.43 -3.81 1.84
C ALA A 134 -40.12 -4.48 3.06
N PRO A 135 -40.07 -3.97 4.30
CA PRO A 135 -40.86 -4.54 5.39
C PRO A 135 -42.37 -4.55 5.10
N ILE A 136 -42.88 -3.68 4.23
CA ILE A 136 -44.29 -3.70 3.77
C ILE A 136 -44.64 -4.99 3.02
N MET A 137 -43.64 -5.65 2.42
CA MET A 137 -43.74 -6.92 1.73
C MET A 137 -43.23 -8.09 2.59
N SER A 138 -43.18 -7.92 3.92
CA SER A 138 -42.68 -8.93 4.88
C SER A 138 -41.19 -9.29 4.72
N LYS A 139 -40.38 -8.42 4.08
CA LYS A 139 -38.93 -8.56 4.00
C LYS A 139 -38.25 -7.50 4.86
N LYS A 140 -37.74 -7.90 6.04
CA LYS A 140 -37.23 -6.95 7.04
C LYS A 140 -35.73 -6.66 6.91
N ASP A 141 -34.98 -7.63 6.42
CA ASP A 141 -33.52 -7.55 6.34
C ASP A 141 -32.97 -8.34 5.16
N PHE A 142 -31.70 -8.07 4.87
CA PHE A 142 -30.88 -8.80 3.92
C PHE A 142 -29.51 -9.13 4.51
N ASN A 143 -28.89 -10.16 3.94
CA ASN A 143 -27.51 -10.54 4.18
C ASN A 143 -26.73 -10.33 2.88
N MET A 144 -25.49 -9.87 2.99
CA MET A 144 -24.64 -9.70 1.83
C MET A 144 -23.18 -9.96 2.18
N SER A 145 -22.44 -10.50 1.23
CA SER A 145 -21.01 -10.70 1.34
C SER A 145 -20.29 -10.44 0.03
N THR A 146 -19.06 -9.93 0.13
CA THR A 146 -18.12 -9.76 -0.97
C THR A 146 -16.83 -10.49 -0.65
N THR A 147 -15.97 -10.66 -1.65
CA THR A 147 -14.72 -11.39 -1.47
C THR A 147 -13.63 -10.77 -2.33
N ALA A 148 -12.44 -10.70 -1.78
CA ALA A 148 -11.24 -10.26 -2.47
C ALA A 148 -10.10 -11.25 -2.22
N ILE A 149 -9.20 -11.38 -3.19
CA ILE A 149 -7.98 -12.17 -3.07
C ILE A 149 -6.82 -11.28 -3.47
N SER A 150 -5.82 -11.18 -2.60
CA SER A 150 -4.56 -10.52 -2.89
C SER A 150 -3.43 -11.54 -2.84
N MET A 151 -2.50 -11.44 -3.79
CA MET A 151 -1.37 -12.35 -3.94
C MET A 151 -0.05 -11.56 -3.91
N LEU A 152 0.94 -12.12 -3.24
CA LEU A 152 2.34 -11.73 -3.36
C LEU A 152 2.95 -12.42 -4.58
N ASN A 153 3.30 -11.63 -5.58
CA ASN A 153 4.12 -12.10 -6.69
C ASN A 153 5.61 -11.89 -6.32
N PRO A 154 6.41 -12.96 -6.20
CA PRO A 154 7.85 -12.80 -6.11
C PRO A 154 8.35 -12.08 -7.36
N ARG A 155 9.18 -11.04 -7.17
CA ARG A 155 9.86 -10.33 -8.25
C ARG A 155 11.32 -10.71 -8.21
N ASP A 156 11.87 -11.10 -9.36
CA ASP A 156 13.30 -11.22 -9.52
C ASP A 156 13.89 -9.81 -9.67
N ILE A 157 14.72 -9.41 -8.71
CA ILE A 157 15.45 -8.15 -8.75
C ILE A 157 16.88 -8.48 -9.16
N ILE A 158 17.33 -7.93 -10.28
CA ILE A 158 18.72 -8.05 -10.73
C ILE A 158 19.46 -6.77 -10.34
N PHE A 159 20.50 -6.91 -9.53
CA PHE A 159 21.40 -5.81 -9.22
C PHE A 159 22.55 -5.79 -10.22
N ALA A 160 22.55 -4.79 -11.11
CA ALA A 160 23.65 -4.56 -12.04
C ALA A 160 24.59 -3.51 -11.45
N ILE A 161 25.83 -3.89 -11.15
CA ILE A 161 26.86 -2.98 -10.65
C ILE A 161 27.70 -2.52 -11.85
N ASP A 162 27.61 -1.24 -12.21
CA ASP A 162 28.49 -0.63 -13.20
C ASP A 162 29.92 -0.50 -12.63
N LEU A 163 30.89 -1.09 -13.31
CA LEU A 163 32.32 -1.00 -12.96
C LEU A 163 33.06 0.09 -13.74
N SER A 164 32.41 0.75 -14.71
CA SER A 164 33.03 1.74 -15.60
C SER A 164 33.07 3.16 -15.02
N GLY A 165 32.31 3.42 -13.95
CA GLY A 165 32.15 4.73 -13.34
C GLY A 165 31.22 5.68 -14.10
N SER A 166 30.55 5.21 -15.16
CA SER A 166 29.60 6.02 -15.93
C SER A 166 28.35 6.40 -15.14
N MET A 167 28.02 5.61 -14.12
CA MET A 167 26.93 5.88 -13.17
C MET A 167 27.38 6.60 -11.89
N ASN A 168 28.61 7.15 -11.84
CA ASN A 168 29.10 7.81 -10.62
C ASN A 168 28.23 9.04 -10.22
N ASP A 169 27.69 9.76 -11.21
CA ASP A 169 26.76 10.88 -10.99
C ASP A 169 25.32 10.39 -10.67
N ASP A 170 24.93 9.16 -11.02
CA ASP A 170 23.56 8.66 -10.75
C ASP A 170 23.30 8.35 -9.26
N THR A 171 24.34 8.40 -8.42
CA THR A 171 24.20 8.37 -6.95
C THR A 171 23.99 9.77 -6.32
N GLU A 172 23.81 10.80 -7.16
CA GLU A 172 23.46 12.18 -6.79
C GLU A 172 22.37 12.37 -5.73
N PRO A 173 21.30 11.56 -5.66
CA PRO A 173 20.27 11.76 -4.66
C PRO A 173 20.77 11.70 -3.20
N CYS A 174 21.83 10.94 -2.91
CA CYS A 174 22.36 10.82 -1.55
C CYS A 174 23.07 12.10 -1.06
N TRP A 175 23.64 12.89 -1.97
CA TRP A 175 24.40 14.12 -1.67
C TRP A 175 23.75 15.41 -2.18
N SER A 176 22.60 15.30 -2.86
CA SER A 176 21.85 16.41 -3.46
C SER A 176 20.38 16.47 -2.98
N THR A 177 20.12 16.00 -1.77
CA THR A 177 18.77 16.03 -1.16
C THR A 177 18.19 17.45 -1.12
N ASP A 178 19.02 18.47 -0.95
CA ASP A 178 18.63 19.87 -1.01
C ASP A 178 17.99 20.27 -2.36
N ILE A 179 18.51 19.77 -3.49
CA ILE A 179 17.94 20.05 -4.82
C ILE A 179 16.57 19.41 -4.97
N ILE A 180 16.44 18.14 -4.56
CA ILE A 180 15.17 17.40 -4.64
C ILE A 180 14.13 18.08 -3.74
N ASN A 181 14.47 18.39 -2.49
CA ASN A 181 13.60 19.11 -1.57
C ASN A 181 13.15 20.45 -2.13
N SER A 182 14.07 21.25 -2.70
CA SER A 182 13.71 22.54 -3.29
C SER A 182 12.73 22.40 -4.46
N THR A 183 12.86 21.33 -5.26
CA THR A 183 12.01 21.05 -6.41
C THR A 183 10.58 20.70 -5.99
N PHE A 184 10.43 19.91 -4.92
CA PHE A 184 9.12 19.43 -4.46
C PHE A 184 8.52 20.24 -3.30
N ALA A 185 9.25 21.19 -2.72
CA ALA A 185 8.77 22.04 -1.63
C ALA A 185 7.47 22.78 -1.99
N SER A 186 7.39 23.34 -3.19
CA SER A 186 6.19 24.06 -3.66
C SER A 186 4.97 23.15 -3.87
N GLN A 187 5.19 21.85 -3.97
CA GLN A 187 4.15 20.81 -4.10
C GLN A 187 3.71 20.26 -2.73
N GLY A 188 4.21 20.81 -1.62
CA GLY A 188 3.88 20.39 -0.26
C GLY A 188 4.84 19.37 0.34
N TYR A 189 5.97 19.10 -0.31
CA TYR A 189 6.95 18.08 0.10
C TYR A 189 8.35 18.67 0.35
N PRO A 190 8.52 19.53 1.36
CA PRO A 190 9.77 20.28 1.56
C PRO A 190 10.94 19.44 2.07
N THR A 191 10.70 18.22 2.57
CA THR A 191 11.71 17.35 3.19
C THR A 191 11.76 15.96 2.58
N VAL A 192 11.01 15.71 1.50
CA VAL A 192 10.79 14.36 0.96
C VAL A 192 12.06 13.58 0.69
N ALA A 193 13.12 14.25 0.23
CA ALA A 193 14.38 13.58 -0.05
C ALA A 193 15.10 13.18 1.24
N ASN A 194 15.10 14.06 2.26
CA ASN A 194 15.69 13.76 3.56
C ASN A 194 14.93 12.65 4.28
N ASP A 195 13.60 12.66 4.20
CA ASP A 195 12.76 11.65 4.82
C ASP A 195 13.02 10.27 4.19
N LEU A 196 12.99 10.20 2.86
CA LEU A 196 13.32 8.96 2.12
C LEU A 196 14.74 8.46 2.41
N MET A 197 15.73 9.36 2.47
CA MET A 197 17.11 8.97 2.79
C MET A 197 17.26 8.52 4.25
N THR A 198 16.49 9.10 5.17
CA THR A 198 16.45 8.68 6.58
C THR A 198 15.86 7.29 6.72
N ASP A 199 14.80 6.97 5.97
CA ASP A 199 14.20 5.64 5.92
C ASP A 199 15.21 4.62 5.38
N ILE A 200 15.89 4.93 4.27
CA ILE A 200 16.97 4.08 3.72
C ILE A 200 18.08 3.84 4.76
N PHE A 201 18.57 4.89 5.41
CA PHE A 201 19.61 4.77 6.44
C PHE A 201 19.16 3.93 7.63
N THR A 202 17.88 4.01 8.00
CA THR A 202 17.28 3.21 9.06
C THR A 202 17.15 1.75 8.65
N ASP A 203 16.63 1.48 7.45
CA ASP A 203 16.41 0.13 6.92
C ASP A 203 17.73 -0.64 6.74
N PHE A 204 18.76 0.02 6.23
CA PHE A 204 20.09 -0.60 6.10
C PHE A 204 20.93 -0.51 7.38
N GLY A 205 20.48 0.23 8.39
CA GLY A 205 21.19 0.44 9.65
C GLY A 205 22.52 1.17 9.50
N TYR A 206 22.59 2.14 8.59
CA TYR A 206 23.74 3.04 8.41
C TYR A 206 23.82 4.14 9.49
N GLY A 207 22.82 4.21 10.38
CA GLY A 207 22.75 5.22 11.44
C GLY A 207 21.94 6.44 11.00
N THR A 208 22.32 7.63 11.47
CA THR A 208 21.61 8.87 11.15
C THR A 208 22.04 9.42 9.80
N TYR A 209 21.10 9.76 8.91
CA TYR A 209 21.37 10.55 7.70
C TYR A 209 21.66 12.03 8.05
N PRO A 210 22.59 12.75 7.37
CA PRO A 210 23.40 12.37 6.20
C PRO A 210 24.64 11.50 6.48
N GLY A 211 24.76 10.94 7.67
CA GLY A 211 25.88 10.09 8.05
C GLY A 211 27.18 10.87 8.25
N THR A 212 28.26 10.14 8.52
CA THR A 212 29.60 10.71 8.58
C THR A 212 30.30 10.47 7.26
N TYR A 213 30.76 11.54 6.60
CA TYR A 213 31.59 11.41 5.42
C TYR A 213 32.90 10.70 5.75
N ASN A 214 33.16 9.59 5.06
CA ASN A 214 34.40 8.84 5.14
C ASN A 214 35.01 8.72 3.75
N TYR A 215 36.27 9.11 3.62
CA TYR A 215 37.06 8.89 2.41
C TYR A 215 38.01 7.70 2.61
N LEU A 216 38.56 7.17 1.52
CA LEU A 216 39.41 5.98 1.55
C LEU A 216 40.64 6.21 2.46
N GLY A 217 40.80 5.31 3.44
CA GLY A 217 41.91 5.35 4.38
C GLY A 217 41.86 6.50 5.40
N SER A 218 40.72 7.19 5.55
CA SER A 218 40.53 8.22 6.58
C SER A 218 40.96 7.77 7.99
N PRO A 219 40.63 6.55 8.47
CA PRO A 219 41.09 6.07 9.78
C PRO A 219 42.61 5.91 9.91
N LEU A 220 43.34 5.86 8.79
CA LEU A 220 44.80 5.79 8.75
C LEU A 220 45.45 7.18 8.63
N GLY A 221 44.67 8.26 8.67
CA GLY A 221 45.15 9.63 8.58
C GLY A 221 45.60 10.04 7.17
N ILE A 222 45.10 9.36 6.13
CA ILE A 222 45.37 9.76 4.74
C ILE A 222 44.69 11.12 4.46
N THR A 223 45.24 11.90 3.54
CA THR A 223 44.61 13.14 3.06
C THR A 223 43.42 12.82 2.16
N ALA A 224 42.33 13.59 2.28
CA ALA A 224 41.16 13.50 1.41
C ALA A 224 41.45 14.10 0.01
N ASP A 225 42.25 13.41 -0.79
CA ASP A 225 42.60 13.84 -2.15
C ASP A 225 42.53 12.68 -3.17
N LYS A 226 42.80 13.00 -4.44
CA LYS A 226 42.78 12.02 -5.54
C LYS A 226 43.85 10.92 -5.43
N TYR A 227 44.81 11.08 -4.51
CA TYR A 227 45.88 10.11 -4.26
C TYR A 227 45.58 9.21 -3.06
N ALA A 228 44.45 9.38 -2.37
CA ALA A 228 44.12 8.59 -1.17
C ALA A 228 44.24 7.07 -1.39
N TYR A 229 43.74 6.55 -2.50
CA TYR A 229 43.88 5.13 -2.82
C TYR A 229 45.34 4.73 -3.18
N ALA A 230 46.08 5.61 -3.85
CA ALA A 230 47.50 5.36 -4.16
C ALA A 230 48.32 5.27 -2.86
N GLU A 231 48.02 6.12 -1.88
CA GLU A 231 48.66 6.11 -0.55
C GLU A 231 48.43 4.78 0.21
N MET A 232 47.29 4.12 -0.01
CA MET A 232 46.98 2.81 0.56
C MET A 232 47.71 1.66 -0.11
N THR A 233 48.17 1.81 -1.36
CA THR A 233 48.74 0.71 -2.16
C THR A 233 50.25 0.79 -2.38
N LYS A 234 50.90 1.87 -1.92
CA LYS A 234 52.35 2.06 -2.05
C LYS A 234 53.14 1.15 -1.09
N ASP A 235 54.32 0.74 -1.52
CA ASP A 235 55.24 -0.16 -0.79
C ASP A 235 55.96 0.49 0.40
N ASN A 236 55.82 1.80 0.58
CA ASN A 236 56.27 2.55 1.75
C ASN A 236 55.12 3.36 2.41
N GLY A 237 53.89 2.85 2.32
CA GLY A 237 52.67 3.57 2.69
C GLY A 237 52.05 3.20 4.02
N VAL A 238 50.83 3.69 4.22
CA VAL A 238 50.11 3.59 5.50
C VAL A 238 49.79 2.14 5.91
N LEU A 239 49.80 1.20 4.97
CA LEU A 239 49.60 -0.23 5.22
C LEU A 239 50.90 -1.02 5.40
N THR A 240 52.06 -0.38 5.46
CA THR A 240 53.37 -1.04 5.66
C THR A 240 53.80 -1.25 7.12
N PRO A 241 53.39 -0.42 8.11
CA PRO A 241 53.86 -0.56 9.48
C PRO A 241 53.53 -1.90 10.14
N SER A 242 54.36 -2.29 11.11
CA SER A 242 54.25 -3.58 11.82
C SER A 242 53.03 -3.71 12.73
N TYR A 243 52.30 -2.64 13.01
CA TYR A 243 51.03 -2.69 13.75
C TYR A 243 49.83 -3.04 12.87
N ILE A 244 49.94 -2.89 11.54
CA ILE A 244 48.88 -3.30 10.61
C ILE A 244 48.82 -4.84 10.59
N PRO A 245 47.66 -5.49 10.77
CA PRO A 245 47.57 -6.95 10.73
C PRO A 245 48.14 -7.53 9.43
N SER A 246 48.82 -8.69 9.51
CA SER A 246 49.57 -9.28 8.38
C SER A 246 48.71 -9.55 7.14
N VAL A 247 47.40 -9.75 7.31
CA VAL A 247 46.43 -9.96 6.23
C VAL A 247 46.22 -8.70 5.36
N TYR A 248 46.49 -7.51 5.90
CA TYR A 248 46.40 -6.22 5.20
C TYR A 248 47.77 -5.57 4.96
N ARG A 249 48.81 -6.03 5.67
CA ARG A 249 50.12 -5.38 5.67
C ARG A 249 50.85 -5.55 4.34
N ILE A 250 51.24 -4.43 3.74
CA ILE A 250 52.05 -4.40 2.52
C ILE A 250 53.53 -4.61 2.86
N ASN A 251 54.19 -5.51 2.13
CA ASN A 251 55.63 -5.74 2.20
C ASN A 251 56.32 -5.23 0.92
N ASN A 252 57.60 -4.87 1.02
CA ASN A 252 58.38 -4.36 -0.13
C ASN A 252 58.44 -5.31 -1.33
N ASN A 253 58.33 -6.62 -1.09
CA ASN A 253 58.38 -7.64 -2.14
C ASN A 253 56.99 -8.00 -2.70
N ASP A 254 55.92 -7.38 -2.20
CA ASP A 254 54.57 -7.64 -2.71
C ASP A 254 54.42 -7.05 -4.13
N SER A 255 53.86 -7.85 -5.04
CA SER A 255 53.45 -7.37 -6.36
C SER A 255 52.34 -6.33 -6.25
N GLU A 256 52.20 -5.46 -7.26
CA GLU A 256 51.14 -4.44 -7.29
C GLU A 256 49.73 -5.05 -7.09
N SER A 257 49.46 -6.19 -7.71
CA SER A 257 48.20 -6.94 -7.54
C SER A 257 47.98 -7.37 -6.08
N THR A 258 49.04 -7.83 -5.41
CA THR A 258 48.99 -8.22 -3.99
C THR A 258 48.71 -7.01 -3.10
N ARG A 259 49.37 -5.86 -3.38
CA ARG A 259 49.16 -4.61 -2.63
C ARG A 259 47.73 -4.10 -2.75
N LYS A 260 47.18 -4.10 -3.97
CA LYS A 260 45.77 -3.75 -4.23
C LYS A 260 44.82 -4.66 -3.46
N THR A 261 45.04 -5.98 -3.53
CA THR A 261 44.23 -6.97 -2.80
C THR A 261 44.24 -6.72 -1.30
N LYS A 262 45.40 -6.44 -0.71
CA LYS A 262 45.55 -6.14 0.72
C LYS A 262 44.87 -4.83 1.11
N ALA A 263 45.02 -3.78 0.30
CA ALA A 263 44.34 -2.51 0.50
C ALA A 263 42.81 -2.66 0.43
N TYR A 264 42.28 -3.39 -0.56
CA TYR A 264 40.84 -3.65 -0.68
C TYR A 264 40.29 -4.42 0.52
N LYS A 265 40.99 -5.48 0.96
CA LYS A 265 40.60 -6.21 2.18
C LYS A 265 40.49 -5.28 3.38
N TRP A 266 41.47 -4.39 3.56
CA TRP A 266 41.42 -3.42 4.66
C TRP A 266 40.23 -2.47 4.52
N ILE A 267 39.99 -1.91 3.34
CA ILE A 267 38.87 -0.99 3.08
C ILE A 267 37.54 -1.67 3.39
N ILE A 268 37.36 -2.91 2.93
CA ILE A 268 36.15 -3.69 3.17
C ILE A 268 35.95 -3.91 4.67
N ASP A 269 36.96 -4.41 5.37
CA ASP A 269 36.83 -4.83 6.76
C ASP A 269 36.77 -3.64 7.75
N TYR A 270 37.51 -2.55 7.48
CA TYR A 270 37.68 -1.43 8.41
C TYR A 270 36.89 -0.16 8.03
N GLN A 271 36.36 -0.05 6.81
CA GLN A 271 35.53 1.09 6.42
C GLN A 271 34.13 0.67 6.01
N ILE A 272 34.00 -0.23 5.03
CA ILE A 272 32.69 -0.59 4.47
C ILE A 272 31.87 -1.38 5.49
N ALA A 273 32.43 -2.42 6.10
CA ALA A 273 31.73 -3.23 7.10
C ALA A 273 31.32 -2.42 8.34
N VAL A 274 32.08 -1.37 8.67
CA VAL A 274 31.75 -0.45 9.77
C VAL A 274 30.61 0.48 9.38
N ALA A 275 30.62 1.01 8.16
CA ALA A 275 29.56 1.88 7.65
C ALA A 275 28.26 1.12 7.35
N MET A 276 28.37 -0.17 7.03
CA MET A 276 27.27 -1.01 6.57
C MET A 276 27.18 -2.32 7.39
N PRO A 277 26.95 -2.26 8.71
CA PRO A 277 27.04 -3.42 9.59
C PRO A 277 26.01 -4.53 9.28
N ASN A 278 24.91 -4.17 8.63
CA ASN A 278 23.87 -5.11 8.20
C ASN A 278 24.05 -5.62 6.76
N ALA A 279 25.00 -5.06 5.99
CA ALA A 279 25.30 -5.56 4.66
C ALA A 279 25.98 -6.92 4.78
N LYS A 280 25.26 -7.97 4.41
CA LYS A 280 25.79 -9.33 4.31
C LYS A 280 26.05 -9.63 2.83
N PRO A 281 27.19 -10.24 2.49
CA PRO A 281 27.45 -10.71 1.12
C PRO A 281 26.42 -11.76 0.67
#